data_AF-A0A9D3UIF3-F1
#
_entry.id   AF-A0A9D3UIF3-F1
#
_cell.length_a   1.000
_cell.length_b   1.000
_cell.length_c   1.000
_cell.angle_alpha   90.00
_cell.angle_beta   90.00
_cell.angle_gamma   90.00
#
_symmetry.space_group_name_H-M   'P 1'
#
loop_
_entity.id
_entity.type
_entity.pdbx_description
1 polymer ?
#
loop_
_entity_poly.entity_id
_entity_poly.type
_entity_poly.pdbx_seq_one_letter_code
_entity_poly.pdbx_strand_id
1 'polypeptide(L)'
;MLKKISVTKKALIPGLIKPSSMSKVHAEAGGAKQGKEDEHDSSHAQFSHGKKVYTDYSVLGIPGDRRCMFQSVAHGACLRSGKSAPSEQVQRELADDLRAKVVDEFIKRRKETE
;
A
#
# COMPACT_ATOMS: atom_id res chain seq x y z
N MET A 1 -23.15 47.94 36.58
CA MET A 1 -23.84 46.73 36.07
C MET A 1 -22.82 45.86 35.34
N LEU A 2 -22.31 44.79 35.97
CA LEU A 2 -21.34 43.87 35.36
C LEU A 2 -22.07 42.59 34.96
N LYS A 3 -22.22 42.35 33.65
CA LYS A 3 -22.81 41.11 33.12
C LYS A 3 -21.75 39.99 33.24
N LYS A 4 -22.02 38.98 34.06
CA LYS A 4 -21.23 37.75 34.13
C LYS A 4 -21.44 36.97 32.82
N ILE A 5 -20.39 36.81 32.03
CA ILE A 5 -20.39 35.93 30.85
C ILE A 5 -20.12 34.51 31.36
N SER A 6 -21.12 33.64 31.27
CA SER A 6 -20.98 32.21 31.56
C SER A 6 -20.37 31.51 30.35
N VAL A 7 -19.13 31.03 30.50
CA VAL A 7 -18.48 30.19 29.49
C VAL A 7 -18.99 28.76 29.68
N THR A 8 -19.85 28.29 28.78
CA THR A 8 -20.29 26.89 28.72
C THR A 8 -19.20 26.05 28.03
N LYS A 9 -18.57 25.16 28.79
CA LYS A 9 -17.64 24.16 28.25
C LYS A 9 -18.44 23.11 27.48
N LYS A 10 -18.40 23.13 26.14
CA LYS A 10 -18.90 22.01 25.34
C LYS A 10 -17.89 20.86 25.45
N ALA A 11 -18.35 19.72 25.96
CA ALA A 11 -17.59 18.48 25.97
C ALA A 11 -17.39 18.00 24.51
N LEU A 12 -16.12 17.81 24.12
CA LEU A 12 -15.74 17.19 22.86
C LEU A 12 -15.87 15.67 23.02
N ILE A 13 -16.85 15.07 22.35
CA ILE A 13 -17.02 13.62 22.30
C ILE A 13 -15.90 13.06 21.39
N PRO A 14 -15.02 12.16 21.88
CA PRO A 14 -14.09 11.48 21.00
C PRO A 14 -14.87 10.47 20.15
N GLY A 15 -15.11 10.83 18.89
CA GLY A 15 -15.63 9.90 17.90
C GLY A 15 -14.61 8.78 17.68
N LEU A 16 -15.00 7.55 18.02
CA LEU A 16 -14.22 6.35 17.73
C LEU A 16 -14.20 6.14 16.20
N ILE A 17 -13.13 6.57 15.55
CA ILE A 17 -12.89 6.28 14.14
C ILE A 17 -12.53 4.80 14.07
N LYS A 18 -13.49 3.98 13.63
CA LYS A 18 -13.28 2.55 13.40
C LYS A 18 -12.27 2.40 12.25
N PRO A 19 -11.09 1.78 12.46
CA PRO A 19 -10.19 1.50 11.36
C PRO A 19 -10.89 0.51 10.42
N SER A 20 -11.11 0.94 9.18
CA SER A 20 -11.64 0.12 8.11
C SER A 20 -10.74 -1.12 7.99
N SER A 21 -11.26 -2.29 8.35
CA SER A 21 -10.59 -3.55 8.12
C SER A 21 -10.25 -3.67 6.64
N MET A 22 -8.96 -3.79 6.31
CA MET A 22 -8.48 -4.01 4.96
C MET A 22 -8.98 -5.38 4.49
N SER A 23 -10.10 -5.41 3.77
CA SER A 23 -10.58 -6.61 3.10
C SER A 23 -9.58 -6.98 2.00
N LYS A 24 -9.08 -8.22 2.04
CA LYS A 24 -8.22 -8.76 0.99
C LYS A 24 -9.09 -8.97 -0.26
N VAL A 25 -8.95 -8.10 -1.24
CA VAL A 25 -9.66 -8.19 -2.52
C VAL A 25 -8.80 -9.02 -3.47
N HIS A 26 -9.35 -10.12 -3.97
CA HIS A 26 -8.74 -10.91 -5.03
C HIS A 26 -9.03 -10.24 -6.39
N ALA A 27 -8.02 -10.11 -7.25
CA ALA A 27 -8.20 -9.55 -8.58
C ALA A 27 -8.88 -10.60 -9.47
N GLU A 28 -10.16 -10.41 -9.78
CA GLU A 28 -10.90 -11.23 -10.74
C GLU A 28 -10.52 -10.81 -12.17
N ALA A 29 -9.82 -11.68 -12.89
CA ALA A 29 -9.65 -11.55 -14.33
C ALA A 29 -10.86 -12.19 -15.03
N GLY A 30 -11.64 -11.39 -15.77
CA GLY A 30 -12.85 -11.84 -16.45
C GLY A 30 -12.58 -13.02 -17.41
N GLY A 31 -13.21 -14.15 -17.14
CA GLY A 31 -13.06 -15.37 -17.95
C GLY A 31 -13.78 -15.28 -19.30
N ALA A 32 -13.05 -15.54 -20.38
CA ALA A 32 -13.62 -15.94 -21.67
C ALA A 32 -13.40 -17.46 -21.89
N LYS A 33 -14.30 -18.05 -22.69
CA LYS A 33 -14.72 -19.46 -22.66
C LYS A 33 -13.69 -20.53 -23.08
N GLN A 34 -14.02 -21.74 -22.61
CA GLN A 34 -13.44 -23.08 -22.82
C GLN A 34 -12.82 -23.37 -24.20
N GLY A 35 -11.69 -24.09 -24.17
CA GLY A 35 -11.17 -24.88 -25.29
C GLY A 35 -9.81 -25.53 -25.03
N LYS A 36 -9.83 -26.85 -24.79
CA LYS A 36 -8.78 -27.88 -24.86
C LYS A 36 -7.67 -27.99 -23.80
N GLU A 37 -7.77 -29.13 -23.13
CA GLU A 37 -6.82 -29.96 -22.36
C GLU A 37 -5.41 -30.15 -22.97
N ASP A 38 -4.38 -30.01 -22.11
CA ASP A 38 -3.08 -30.72 -22.12
C ASP A 38 -2.41 -30.60 -20.72
N GLU A 39 -1.59 -31.61 -20.36
CA GLU A 39 -1.10 -32.00 -19.03
C GLU A 39 -0.29 -30.97 -18.18
N HIS A 40 -0.61 -30.99 -16.87
CA HIS A 40 0.18 -30.75 -15.64
C HIS A 40 1.45 -29.86 -15.66
N ASP A 41 1.26 -28.55 -15.51
CA ASP A 41 2.08 -27.69 -14.62
C ASP A 41 1.11 -26.76 -13.87
N SER A 42 0.97 -26.93 -12.54
CA SER A 42 -0.10 -26.34 -11.74
C SER A 42 0.08 -24.84 -11.43
N SER A 43 0.81 -24.10 -12.26
CA SER A 43 0.85 -22.64 -12.16
C SER A 43 -0.26 -22.07 -13.04
N HIS A 44 -1.28 -21.50 -12.41
CA HIS A 44 -2.42 -20.81 -13.06
C HIS A 44 -1.92 -19.60 -13.84
N ALA A 45 -1.35 -19.87 -15.01
CA ALA A 45 -0.81 -18.92 -15.94
C ALA A 45 -1.89 -18.63 -16.97
N GLN A 46 -2.63 -17.54 -16.77
CA GLN A 46 -3.58 -17.11 -17.78
C GLN A 46 -2.81 -16.51 -18.95
N PHE A 47 -3.08 -16.95 -20.17
CA PHE A 47 -2.53 -16.30 -21.36
C PHE A 47 -3.47 -15.17 -21.77
N SER A 48 -2.98 -13.92 -21.75
CA SER A 48 -3.70 -12.76 -22.31
C SER A 48 -2.86 -12.17 -23.44
N HIS A 49 -3.47 -11.95 -24.62
CA HIS A 49 -2.79 -11.39 -25.79
C HIS A 49 -1.48 -12.14 -26.16
N GLY A 50 -1.44 -13.46 -25.98
CA GLY A 50 -0.25 -14.28 -26.25
C GLY A 50 0.88 -14.15 -25.21
N LYS A 51 0.63 -13.51 -24.07
CA LYS A 51 1.61 -13.37 -22.97
C LYS A 51 1.15 -14.14 -21.74
N LYS A 52 2.10 -14.79 -21.05
CA LYS A 52 1.89 -15.43 -19.75
C LYS A 52 1.57 -14.35 -18.70
N VAL A 53 0.38 -14.39 -18.10
CA VAL A 53 -0.05 -13.48 -17.02
C VAL A 53 -0.05 -14.25 -15.71
N TYR A 54 0.70 -13.74 -14.74
CA TYR A 54 0.66 -14.24 -13.38
C TYR A 54 -0.48 -13.57 -12.62
N THR A 55 -1.40 -14.38 -12.10
CA THR A 55 -2.60 -13.90 -11.39
C THR A 55 -2.58 -14.22 -9.90
N ASP A 56 -1.57 -14.96 -9.45
CA ASP A 56 -1.37 -15.27 -8.03
C ASP A 56 -0.69 -14.09 -7.32
N TYR A 57 -1.43 -13.00 -7.19
CA TYR A 57 -1.04 -11.84 -6.40
C TYR A 57 -2.21 -11.37 -5.55
N SER A 58 -1.88 -10.80 -4.39
CA SER A 58 -2.86 -10.10 -3.56
C SER A 58 -2.69 -8.60 -3.72
N VAL A 59 -3.80 -7.88 -3.88
CA VAL A 59 -3.81 -6.42 -3.90
C VAL A 59 -3.94 -5.89 -2.48
N LEU A 60 -3.12 -4.90 -2.14
CA LEU A 60 -3.13 -4.22 -0.84
C LEU A 60 -3.42 -2.74 -1.04
N GLY A 61 -4.26 -2.17 -0.18
CA GLY A 61 -4.59 -0.74 -0.21
C GLY A 61 -3.52 0.09 0.50
N ILE A 62 -3.00 1.11 -0.16
CA ILE A 62 -2.05 2.07 0.41
C ILE A 62 -2.63 3.49 0.31
N PRO A 63 -2.67 4.28 1.40
CA PRO A 63 -3.20 5.64 1.37
C PRO A 63 -2.48 6.56 0.37
N GLY A 64 -3.24 7.40 -0.34
CA GLY A 64 -2.75 8.33 -1.35
C GLY A 64 -2.21 9.64 -0.79
N ASP A 65 -1.22 9.60 0.12
CA ASP A 65 -0.72 10.78 0.84
C ASP A 65 0.68 11.27 0.35
N ARG A 66 0.94 11.10 -0.96
CA ARG A 66 2.25 11.31 -1.66
C ARG A 66 3.38 10.36 -1.25
N ARG A 67 3.18 9.53 -0.23
CA ARG A 67 4.15 8.50 0.16
C ARG A 67 3.79 7.13 -0.41
N CYS A 68 2.68 6.98 -1.12
CA CYS A 68 2.16 5.68 -1.57
C CYS A 68 3.20 4.79 -2.29
N MET A 69 4.07 5.37 -3.13
CA MET A 69 5.17 4.63 -3.78
C MET A 69 6.14 4.04 -2.76
N PHE A 70 6.65 4.86 -1.83
CA PHE A 70 7.60 4.43 -0.80
C PHE A 70 6.94 3.56 0.27
N GLN A 71 5.69 3.84 0.65
CA GLN A 71 4.88 3.00 1.53
C GLN A 71 4.66 1.61 0.93
N SER A 72 4.40 1.51 -0.38
CA SER A 72 4.27 0.21 -1.06
C SER A 72 5.57 -0.60 -0.97
N VAL A 73 6.73 0.05 -1.15
CA VAL A 73 8.04 -0.60 -1.03
C VAL A 73 8.31 -1.05 0.42
N ALA A 74 8.06 -0.17 1.39
CA ALA A 74 8.20 -0.46 2.81
C ALA A 74 7.31 -1.64 3.25
N HIS A 75 6.03 -1.59 2.90
CA HIS A 75 5.07 -2.66 3.17
C HIS A 75 5.50 -3.98 2.52
N GLY A 76 5.90 -3.94 1.25
CA GLY A 76 6.38 -5.12 0.52
C GLY A 76 7.65 -5.72 1.13
N ALA A 77 8.58 -4.89 1.60
CA ALA A 77 9.80 -5.35 2.27
C ALA A 77 9.50 -6.09 3.60
N CYS A 78 8.51 -5.60 4.36
CA CYS A 78 8.06 -6.27 5.58
C CYS A 78 7.46 -7.65 5.28
N LEU A 79 6.59 -7.74 4.27
CA LEU A 79 5.99 -9.01 3.86
C LEU A 79 7.04 -10.02 3.37
N ARG A 80 7.98 -9.57 2.53
CA ARG A 80 9.10 -10.42 2.07
C ARG A 80 9.99 -10.89 3.22
N SER A 81 10.06 -10.12 4.30
CA SER A 81 10.80 -10.50 5.52
C SER A 81 10.00 -11.44 6.45
N GLY A 82 8.81 -11.89 6.03
CA GLY A 82 7.91 -12.70 6.87
C GLY A 82 7.29 -11.92 8.04
N LYS A 83 7.43 -10.59 8.07
CA LYS A 83 6.88 -9.73 9.11
C LYS A 83 5.46 -9.31 8.74
N SER A 84 4.63 -9.06 9.74
CA SER A 84 3.34 -8.41 9.53
C SER A 84 3.55 -7.01 8.96
N ALA A 85 2.51 -6.47 8.31
CA ALA A 85 2.49 -5.08 7.89
C ALA A 85 2.78 -4.16 9.11
N PRO A 86 3.69 -3.17 8.99
CA PRO A 86 3.90 -2.22 10.08
C PRO A 86 2.65 -1.38 10.29
N SER A 87 2.54 -0.75 11.47
CA SER A 87 1.50 0.26 11.68
C SER A 87 1.64 1.41 10.67
N GLU A 88 0.54 2.11 10.37
CA GLU A 88 0.53 3.20 9.40
C GLU A 88 1.60 4.27 9.69
N GLN A 89 1.79 4.61 10.96
CA GLN A 89 2.82 5.56 11.38
C GLN A 89 4.23 5.07 11.03
N VAL A 90 4.55 3.81 11.36
CA VAL A 90 5.87 3.23 11.06
C VAL A 90 6.09 3.12 9.55
N GLN A 91 5.06 2.81 8.77
CA GLN A 91 5.16 2.81 7.31
C GLN A 91 5.44 4.21 6.75
N ARG A 92 4.89 5.27 7.36
CA ARG A 92 5.17 6.66 6.97
C ARG A 92 6.61 7.04 7.28
N GLU A 93 7.09 6.77 8.49
CA GLU A 93 8.47 7.06 8.89
C GLU A 93 9.46 6.33 7.97
N LEU A 94 9.24 5.03 7.75
CA LEU A 94 10.09 4.24 6.85
C LEU A 94 10.01 4.73 5.40
N ALA A 95 8.86 5.20 4.94
CA ALA A 95 8.69 5.76 3.61
C ALA A 95 9.45 7.10 3.44
N ASP A 96 9.41 7.96 4.45
CA ASP A 96 10.10 9.25 4.45
C ASP A 96 11.63 9.04 4.50
N ASP A 97 12.11 8.12 5.33
CA ASP A 97 13.52 7.72 5.39
C ASP A 97 14.02 7.15 4.06
N LEU A 98 13.22 6.29 3.43
CA LEU A 98 13.55 5.71 2.13
C LEU A 98 13.61 6.79 1.05
N ARG A 99 12.67 7.75 1.07
CA ARG A 99 12.67 8.89 0.14
C ARG A 99 13.93 9.74 0.30
N ALA A 100 14.37 10.02 1.52
CA ALA A 100 15.59 10.77 1.78
C ALA A 100 16.84 10.07 1.19
N LYS A 101 17.00 8.77 1.48
CA LYS A 101 18.11 7.97 0.94
C LYS A 101 18.14 7.93 -0.59
N VAL A 102 16.96 7.84 -1.21
CA VAL A 102 16.85 7.88 -2.67
C VAL A 102 17.32 9.23 -3.22
N VAL A 103 16.92 10.34 -2.61
CA VAL A 103 17.38 11.68 -3.02
C VAL A 103 18.91 11.80 -2.92
N ASP A 104 19.51 11.34 -1.82
CA ASP A 104 20.96 11.38 -1.64
C ASP A 104 21.69 10.55 -2.71
N GLU A 105 21.19 9.35 -3.01
CA GLU A 105 21.71 8.49 -4.09
C GLU A 105 21.57 9.14 -5.47
N PHE A 106 20.44 9.82 -5.75
CA PHE A 106 20.26 10.55 -7.01
C PHE A 106 21.27 11.70 -7.16
N ILE A 107 21.51 12.47 -6.09
CA ILE A 107 22.50 13.55 -6.08
C ILE A 107 23.90 12.99 -6.30
N LYS A 108 24.25 11.90 -5.61
CA LYS A 108 25.56 11.24 -5.74
C LYS A 108 25.80 10.77 -7.18
N ARG A 109 24.85 10.04 -7.77
CA ARG A 109 24.98 9.55 -9.15
C ARG A 109 25.09 10.68 -10.17
N ARG A 110 24.41 11.80 -9.94
CA ARG A 110 24.54 12.99 -10.81
C ARG A 110 25.95 13.60 -10.72
N LYS A 111 26.52 13.69 -9.52
CA LYS A 111 27.89 14.20 -9.31
C LYS A 111 28.96 13.29 -9.89
N GLU A 112 28.71 11.98 -9.99
CA GLU A 112 29.65 11.03 -10.61
C GLU A 112 29.68 11.12 -12.15
N THR A 113 28.69 11.79 -12.77
CA THR A 113 28.55 11.91 -14.23
C THR A 113 28.90 13.30 -14.79
N GLU A 114 29.36 14.23 -13.96
CA GLU A 114 29.82 15.59 -14.31
C GLU A 114 31.28 15.76 -13.88
#